data_AF-A0A973EDK8-F1
#
_entry.id   AF-A0A973EDK8-F1
#
_cell.length_a   1.000
_cell.length_b   1.000
_cell.length_c   1.000
_cell.angle_alpha   90.00
_cell.angle_beta   90.00
_cell.angle_gamma   90.00
#
_symmetry.space_group_name_H-M   'P 1'
#
loop_
_entity.id
_entity.type
_entity.pdbx_description
1 polymer ?
#
loop_
_entity_poly.entity_id
_entity_poly.type
_entity_poly.pdbx_seq_one_letter_code
_entity_poly.pdbx_strand_id
1 'polypeptide(L)'
;MSELEKAEKRLAQASAAVQKALRDEQQAAAAGPPPVTGPDKTPGSARGVETMFRNVYRVQMDLTSLADNKANMMISINGIIISIILAAVAPKLDSNPWLMLPTTLLLLGTMVSLVFSVLAARPRVSPKRATLDQLQHDQDSLLFFGHFSGLTENEFVRGMQELMGNRTALYEAMMRDIYGLGSVLGKKFRLLKAAYLAFMVALLTGVCAYLLVFGWLLRSAS
;
A
#
# COMPACT_ATOMS: atom_id res chain seq x y z
N MET A 1 33.20 -47.15 0.20
CA MET A 1 32.72 -45.77 0.48
C MET A 1 31.20 -45.80 0.44
N SER A 2 30.56 -45.58 1.58
CA SER A 2 29.11 -45.74 1.75
C SER A 2 28.37 -44.61 1.02
N GLU A 3 27.19 -44.91 0.48
CA GLU A 3 26.34 -43.93 -0.22
C GLU A 3 26.00 -42.69 0.64
N LEU A 4 26.10 -42.81 1.96
CA LEU A 4 25.97 -41.71 2.93
C LEU A 4 27.07 -40.64 2.77
N GLU A 5 28.31 -41.05 2.53
CA GLU A 5 29.45 -40.12 2.41
C GLU A 5 29.37 -39.28 1.11
N LYS A 6 28.80 -39.86 0.06
CA LYS A 6 28.49 -39.15 -1.19
C LYS A 6 27.31 -38.19 -1.03
N ALA A 7 26.29 -38.59 -0.27
CA ALA A 7 25.14 -37.75 0.03
C ALA A 7 25.55 -36.53 0.88
N GLU A 8 26.39 -36.71 1.89
CA GLU A 8 26.94 -35.62 2.71
C GLU A 8 27.79 -34.65 1.89
N LYS A 9 28.66 -35.15 1.00
CA LYS A 9 29.43 -34.27 0.10
C LYS A 9 28.53 -33.47 -0.85
N ARG A 10 27.45 -34.07 -1.36
CA ARG A 10 26.48 -33.38 -2.22
C ARG A 10 25.68 -32.32 -1.44
N LEU A 11 25.29 -32.61 -0.21
CA LEU A 11 24.63 -31.65 0.69
C LEU A 11 25.56 -30.49 1.03
N ALA A 12 26.83 -30.76 1.35
CA ALA A 12 27.82 -29.73 1.63
C ALA A 12 28.10 -28.83 0.41
N GLN A 13 28.15 -29.41 -0.79
CA GLN A 13 28.29 -28.66 -2.03
C GLN A 13 27.04 -27.84 -2.36
N ALA A 14 25.85 -28.39 -2.15
CA ALA A 14 24.58 -27.68 -2.35
C ALA A 14 24.43 -26.51 -1.36
N SER A 15 24.77 -26.69 -0.09
CA SER A 15 24.71 -25.61 0.91
C SER A 15 25.72 -24.51 0.63
N ALA A 16 26.92 -24.85 0.14
CA ALA A 16 27.93 -23.88 -0.25
C ALA A 16 27.50 -23.06 -1.49
N ALA A 17 26.88 -23.72 -2.48
CA ALA A 17 26.34 -23.06 -3.66
C ALA A 17 25.19 -22.10 -3.30
N VAL A 18 24.29 -22.52 -2.39
CA VAL A 18 23.19 -21.68 -1.90
C VAL A 18 23.70 -20.49 -1.07
N GLN A 19 24.70 -20.68 -0.20
CA GLN A 19 25.31 -19.58 0.54
C GLN A 19 26.01 -18.57 -0.37
N LYS A 20 26.65 -19.05 -1.44
CA LYS A 20 27.26 -18.18 -2.44
C LYS A 20 26.20 -17.37 -3.18
N ALA A 21 25.13 -18.01 -3.66
CA ALA A 21 24.03 -17.34 -4.33
C ALA A 21 23.35 -16.28 -3.43
N LEU A 22 23.14 -16.58 -2.14
CA LEU A 22 22.59 -15.63 -1.18
C LEU A 22 23.52 -14.43 -0.94
N ARG A 23 24.85 -14.64 -0.90
CA ARG A 23 25.82 -13.55 -0.78
C ARG A 23 25.87 -12.68 -2.03
N ASP A 24 25.81 -13.30 -3.20
CA ASP A 24 25.80 -12.60 -4.49
C ASP A 24 24.51 -11.77 -4.64
N GLU A 25 23.35 -12.29 -4.20
CA GLU A 25 22.08 -11.57 -4.19
C GLU A 25 22.06 -10.43 -3.17
N GLN A 26 22.64 -10.63 -1.97
CA GLN A 26 22.81 -9.57 -0.97
C GLN A 26 23.78 -8.47 -1.44
N GLN A 27 24.85 -8.83 -2.14
CA GLN A 27 25.77 -7.86 -2.75
C GLN A 27 25.12 -7.11 -3.92
N ALA A 28 24.34 -7.79 -4.76
CA ALA A 28 23.57 -7.15 -5.83
C ALA A 28 22.47 -6.22 -5.29
N ALA A 29 21.83 -6.59 -4.18
CA ALA A 29 20.86 -5.73 -3.50
C ALA A 29 21.52 -4.52 -2.80
N ALA A 30 22.76 -4.66 -2.31
CA ALA A 30 23.53 -3.58 -1.68
C ALA A 30 24.19 -2.63 -2.70
N ALA A 31 24.52 -3.12 -3.91
CA ALA A 31 25.17 -2.34 -4.96
C ALA A 31 24.21 -1.41 -5.73
N GLY A 32 22.90 -1.49 -5.50
CA GLY A 32 21.89 -0.79 -6.30
C GLY A 32 21.80 -1.36 -7.73
N PRO A 33 20.77 -0.97 -8.51
CA PRO A 33 20.66 -1.41 -9.90
C PRO A 33 21.89 -0.94 -10.70
N PRO A 34 22.45 -1.80 -11.59
CA PRO A 34 23.63 -1.43 -12.37
C PRO A 34 23.36 -0.17 -13.18
N PRO A 35 24.37 0.69 -13.42
CA PRO A 35 24.22 1.84 -14.28
C PRO A 35 23.80 1.34 -15.66
N VAL A 36 22.75 1.93 -16.24
CA VAL A 36 22.25 1.56 -17.56
C VAL A 36 23.29 2.03 -18.60
N THR A 37 24.30 1.20 -18.88
CA THR A 37 25.32 1.45 -19.91
C THR A 37 24.93 0.71 -21.19
N GLY A 38 23.99 1.29 -21.94
CA GLY A 38 23.72 0.92 -23.33
C GLY A 38 24.13 2.08 -24.26
N PRO A 39 24.59 1.81 -25.49
CA PRO A 39 25.03 2.84 -26.42
C PRO A 39 23.82 3.68 -26.85
N ASP A 40 23.93 5.00 -26.71
CA ASP A 40 23.06 6.04 -27.27
C ASP A 40 21.62 5.61 -27.60
N LYS A 41 20.78 5.52 -26.56
CA LYS A 41 19.38 5.92 -26.71
C LYS A 41 19.28 7.27 -26.05
N THR A 42 19.39 8.33 -26.85
CA THR A 42 18.94 9.64 -26.43
C THR A 42 17.60 9.43 -25.72
N PRO A 43 17.42 9.91 -24.46
CA PRO A 43 16.10 9.89 -23.86
C PRO A 43 15.16 10.50 -24.89
N GLY A 44 13.95 9.93 -25.04
CA GLY A 44 13.00 10.36 -26.08
C GLY A 44 12.91 11.88 -26.15
N SER A 45 12.52 12.45 -27.29
CA SER A 45 12.56 13.91 -27.52
C SER A 45 12.20 14.72 -26.25
N ALA A 46 12.87 15.85 -25.98
CA ALA A 46 12.65 16.59 -24.72
C ALA A 46 11.16 16.82 -24.39
N ARG A 47 10.34 17.02 -25.43
CA ARG A 47 8.86 17.10 -25.34
C ARG A 47 8.19 15.78 -24.95
N GLY A 48 8.69 14.65 -25.45
CA GLY A 48 8.25 13.30 -25.06
C GLY A 48 8.55 12.99 -23.59
N VAL A 49 9.74 13.35 -23.09
CA VAL A 49 10.09 13.19 -21.66
C VAL A 49 9.20 14.07 -20.78
N GLU A 50 9.02 15.34 -21.13
CA GLU A 50 8.10 16.24 -20.41
C GLU A 50 6.67 15.71 -20.39
N THR A 51 6.19 15.21 -21.54
CA THR A 51 4.85 14.64 -21.65
C THR A 51 4.70 13.37 -20.82
N MET A 52 5.74 12.52 -20.78
CA MET A 52 5.77 11.32 -19.94
C MET A 52 5.62 11.70 -18.47
N PHE A 53 6.46 12.62 -17.96
CA PHE A 53 6.37 13.07 -16.57
C PHE A 53 4.99 13.64 -16.25
N ARG A 54 4.46 14.53 -17.11
CA ARG A 54 3.11 15.10 -16.95
C ARG A 54 2.03 14.02 -16.88
N ASN A 55 2.12 13.00 -17.74
CA ASN A 55 1.16 11.90 -17.75
C ASN A 55 1.28 11.04 -16.49
N VAL A 56 2.50 10.72 -16.04
CA VAL A 56 2.69 9.91 -14.83
C VAL A 56 2.16 10.63 -13.60
N TYR A 57 2.43 11.93 -13.43
CA TYR A 57 1.85 12.72 -12.33
C TYR A 57 0.32 12.70 -12.35
N ARG A 58 -0.29 12.85 -13.52
CA ARG A 58 -1.75 12.76 -13.68
C ARG A 58 -2.27 11.40 -13.24
N VAL A 59 -1.70 10.33 -13.77
CA VAL A 59 -2.08 8.95 -13.41
C VAL A 59 -1.91 8.71 -11.91
N GLN A 60 -0.84 9.21 -11.30
CA GLN A 60 -0.59 9.05 -9.87
C GLN A 60 -1.64 9.78 -9.00
N MET A 61 -2.05 10.98 -9.42
CA MET A 61 -3.12 11.73 -8.78
C MET A 61 -4.47 11.02 -8.95
N ASP A 62 -4.75 10.49 -10.14
CA ASP A 62 -5.96 9.72 -10.45
C ASP A 62 -6.03 8.43 -9.62
N LEU A 63 -4.92 7.69 -9.51
CA LEU A 63 -4.87 6.49 -8.68
C LEU A 63 -5.06 6.81 -7.18
N THR A 64 -4.53 7.95 -6.73
CA THR A 64 -4.72 8.42 -5.36
C THR A 64 -6.20 8.73 -5.10
N SER A 65 -6.84 9.48 -6.00
CA SER A 65 -8.27 9.78 -5.88
C SER A 65 -9.15 8.51 -5.97
N LEU A 66 -8.79 7.55 -6.82
CA LEU A 66 -9.47 6.25 -6.90
C LEU A 66 -9.36 5.46 -5.59
N ALA A 67 -8.18 5.45 -4.97
CA ALA A 67 -7.99 4.78 -3.68
C ALA A 67 -8.84 5.43 -2.58
N ASP A 68 -8.89 6.76 -2.53
CA ASP A 68 -9.69 7.52 -1.57
C ASP A 68 -11.19 7.30 -1.81
N ASN A 69 -11.63 7.29 -3.06
CA ASN A 69 -13.00 6.95 -3.44
C ASN A 69 -13.38 5.52 -3.02
N LYS A 70 -12.51 4.53 -3.20
CA LYS A 70 -12.76 3.15 -2.75
C LYS A 70 -12.83 3.04 -1.23
N ALA A 71 -11.98 3.76 -0.50
CA ALA A 71 -12.06 3.82 0.96
C ALA A 71 -13.39 4.44 1.43
N ASN A 72 -13.80 5.55 0.82
CA ASN A 72 -15.08 6.22 1.14
C ASN A 72 -16.29 5.33 0.80
N MET A 73 -16.27 4.59 -0.31
CA MET A 73 -17.31 3.60 -0.63
C MET A 73 -17.40 2.50 0.42
N MET A 74 -16.26 1.94 0.86
CA MET A 74 -16.24 0.92 1.92
C MET A 74 -16.74 1.44 3.26
N ILE A 75 -16.38 2.68 3.63
CA ILE A 75 -16.90 3.35 4.83
C ILE A 75 -18.43 3.46 4.76
N SER A 76 -18.95 3.95 3.64
CA SER A 76 -20.39 4.13 3.42
C SER A 76 -21.15 2.81 3.51
N ILE A 77 -20.69 1.76 2.80
CA ILE A 77 -21.35 0.45 2.80
C ILE A 77 -21.38 -0.16 4.21
N ASN A 78 -20.25 -0.13 4.93
CA ASN A 78 -20.20 -0.62 6.31
C ASN A 78 -21.14 0.18 7.23
N GLY A 79 -21.19 1.50 7.08
CA GLY A 79 -22.11 2.36 7.84
C GLY A 79 -23.58 2.03 7.58
N ILE A 80 -23.96 1.81 6.32
CA ILE A 80 -25.33 1.41 5.94
C ILE A 80 -25.69 0.05 6.56
N ILE A 81 -24.80 -0.94 6.49
CA ILE A 81 -25.05 -2.28 7.07
C ILE A 81 -25.25 -2.19 8.59
N ILE A 82 -24.37 -1.48 9.30
CA ILE A 82 -24.49 -1.30 10.75
C ILE A 82 -25.81 -0.60 11.09
N SER A 83 -26.17 0.44 10.34
CA SER A 83 -27.44 1.16 10.52
C SER A 83 -28.66 0.25 10.37
N ILE A 84 -28.70 -0.58 9.31
CA ILE A 84 -29.78 -1.54 9.08
C ILE A 84 -29.86 -2.58 10.19
N ILE A 85 -28.71 -3.11 10.65
CA ILE A 85 -28.69 -4.08 11.76
C ILE A 85 -29.25 -3.46 13.03
N LEU A 86 -28.85 -2.24 13.37
CA LEU A 86 -29.36 -1.54 14.56
C LEU A 86 -30.85 -1.23 14.45
N ALA A 87 -31.34 -0.83 13.27
CA ALA A 87 -32.75 -0.49 13.10
C ALA A 87 -33.67 -1.72 13.04
N ALA A 88 -33.26 -2.77 12.32
CA ALA A 88 -34.13 -3.91 12.00
C ALA A 88 -33.92 -5.14 12.89
N VAL A 89 -32.69 -5.36 13.36
CA VAL A 89 -32.30 -6.58 14.08
C VAL A 89 -32.19 -6.35 15.58
N ALA A 90 -31.67 -5.20 16.02
CA ALA A 90 -31.48 -4.92 17.45
C ALA A 90 -32.77 -5.02 18.29
N PRO A 91 -33.95 -4.51 17.85
CA PRO A 91 -35.19 -4.65 18.63
C PRO A 91 -35.65 -6.12 18.78
N LYS A 92 -35.18 -7.01 17.90
CA LYS A 92 -35.57 -8.43 17.88
C LYS A 92 -34.60 -9.34 18.65
N LEU A 93 -33.45 -8.80 19.09
CA LEU A 93 -32.42 -9.56 19.81
C LEU A 93 -32.92 -10.01 21.19
N ASP A 94 -33.65 -9.16 21.90
CA ASP A 94 -34.17 -9.46 23.24
C ASP A 94 -35.16 -10.65 23.21
N SER A 95 -35.95 -10.74 22.14
CA SER A 95 -36.92 -11.83 21.96
C SER A 95 -36.31 -13.09 21.37
N ASN A 96 -35.15 -13.00 20.70
CA ASN A 96 -34.52 -14.12 20.02
C ASN A 96 -33.00 -14.17 20.29
N PRO A 97 -32.58 -14.72 21.45
CA PRO A 97 -31.18 -14.79 21.84
C PRO A 97 -30.29 -15.51 20.81
N TRP A 98 -30.85 -16.45 20.05
CA TRP A 98 -30.15 -17.21 19.00
C TRP A 98 -29.66 -16.33 17.84
N LEU A 99 -30.30 -15.17 17.59
CA LEU A 99 -29.84 -14.21 16.57
C LEU A 99 -28.63 -13.38 17.04
N MET A 100 -28.36 -13.33 18.35
CA MET A 100 -27.27 -12.52 18.90
C MET A 100 -25.91 -12.94 18.35
N LEU A 101 -25.67 -14.25 18.19
CA LEU A 101 -24.40 -14.78 17.70
C LEU A 101 -24.09 -14.37 16.24
N PRO A 102 -24.99 -14.59 15.25
CA PRO A 102 -24.73 -14.10 13.89
C PRO A 102 -24.69 -12.58 13.79
N THR A 103 -25.50 -11.84 14.57
CA THR A 103 -25.46 -10.37 14.57
C THR A 103 -24.13 -9.83 15.09
N THR A 104 -23.64 -10.33 16.23
CA THR A 104 -22.37 -9.89 16.83
C THR A 104 -21.17 -10.25 15.97
N LEU A 105 -21.14 -11.45 15.39
CA LEU A 105 -20.11 -11.88 14.45
C LEU A 105 -20.03 -10.92 13.24
N LEU A 106 -21.19 -10.61 12.64
CA LEU A 106 -21.28 -9.73 11.48
C LEU A 106 -20.89 -8.27 11.83
N LEU A 107 -21.34 -7.77 12.99
CA LEU A 107 -20.98 -6.43 13.47
C LEU A 107 -19.47 -6.32 13.73
N LEU A 108 -18.86 -7.31 14.39
CA LEU A 108 -17.42 -7.31 14.64
C LEU A 108 -16.62 -7.32 13.32
N GLY A 109 -17.02 -8.16 12.37
CA GLY A 109 -16.33 -8.25 11.09
C GLY A 109 -16.46 -6.97 10.24
N THR A 110 -17.66 -6.37 10.18
CA THR A 110 -17.87 -5.08 9.49
C THR A 110 -17.17 -3.92 10.20
N MET A 111 -17.07 -3.95 11.53
CA MET A 111 -16.29 -2.98 12.30
C MET A 111 -14.78 -3.06 11.99
N VAL A 112 -14.21 -4.27 11.92
CA VAL A 112 -12.80 -4.45 11.52
C VAL A 112 -12.56 -3.89 10.12
N SER A 113 -13.43 -4.18 9.16
CA SER A 113 -13.36 -3.60 7.80
C SER A 113 -13.44 -2.07 7.82
N LEU A 114 -14.33 -1.50 8.62
CA LEU A 114 -14.50 -0.06 8.75
C LEU A 114 -13.22 0.60 9.26
N VAL A 115 -12.58 0.03 10.28
CA VAL A 115 -11.30 0.53 10.82
C VAL A 115 -10.21 0.57 9.73
N PHE A 116 -10.05 -0.51 8.96
CA PHE A 116 -9.08 -0.52 7.86
C PHE A 116 -9.41 0.50 6.76
N SER A 117 -10.69 0.70 6.47
CA SER A 117 -11.14 1.68 5.46
C SER A 117 -10.84 3.12 5.91
N VAL A 118 -11.11 3.45 7.17
CA VAL A 118 -10.77 4.75 7.76
C VAL A 118 -9.26 4.95 7.80
N LEU A 119 -8.48 3.93 8.14
CA LEU A 119 -7.02 4.00 8.10
C LEU A 119 -6.45 4.21 6.68
N ALA A 120 -7.13 3.68 5.65
CA ALA A 120 -6.77 3.89 4.26
C ALA A 120 -7.09 5.32 3.78
N ALA A 121 -8.21 5.89 4.24
CA ALA A 121 -8.61 7.28 3.97
C ALA A 121 -7.79 8.32 4.74
N ARG A 122 -7.11 7.91 5.83
CA ARG A 122 -6.27 8.82 6.63
C ARG A 122 -5.16 9.44 5.76
N PRO A 123 -5.03 10.78 5.73
CA PRO A 123 -3.93 11.43 5.04
C PRO A 123 -2.61 11.05 5.72
N ARG A 124 -1.69 10.45 4.97
CA ARG A 124 -0.35 10.11 5.44
C ARG A 124 0.64 11.16 4.96
N VAL A 125 0.82 12.19 5.78
CA VAL A 125 1.98 13.09 5.66
C VAL A 125 2.97 12.68 6.75
N SER A 126 4.05 12.01 6.35
CA SER A 126 5.22 11.87 7.22
C SER A 126 6.22 12.92 6.75
N PRO A 127 6.29 14.10 7.40
CA PRO A 127 7.36 15.03 7.14
C PRO A 127 8.66 14.39 7.62
N LYS A 128 9.48 13.90 6.70
CA LYS A 128 10.90 13.69 6.99
C LYS A 128 11.53 15.07 6.85
N ARG A 129 12.03 15.64 7.95
CA ARG A 129 12.78 16.89 7.91
C ARG A 129 14.03 16.68 7.06
N ALA A 130 14.04 17.22 5.85
CA ALA A 130 15.26 17.36 5.08
C ALA A 130 16.02 18.57 5.66
N THR A 131 17.22 18.34 6.18
CA THR A 131 18.12 19.41 6.65
C THR A 131 18.96 19.93 5.49
N LEU A 132 19.30 21.22 5.50
CA LEU A 132 20.08 21.88 4.45
C LEU A 132 21.39 21.17 4.06
N ASP A 133 22.08 20.50 4.99
CA ASP A 133 23.31 19.74 4.70
C ASP A 133 23.08 18.52 3.79
N GLN A 134 21.85 17.99 3.71
CA GLN A 134 21.52 16.90 2.79
C GLN A 134 21.34 17.42 1.36
N LEU A 135 20.98 18.69 1.14
CA LEU A 135 20.80 19.25 -0.21
C LEU A 135 22.08 19.29 -1.06
N GLN A 136 23.27 19.31 -0.43
CA GLN A 136 24.54 19.39 -1.13
C GLN A 136 25.10 18.03 -1.56
N HIS A 137 24.54 16.91 -1.07
CA HIS A 137 25.05 15.56 -1.37
C HIS A 137 23.96 14.56 -1.75
N ASP A 138 22.73 14.78 -1.33
CA ASP A 138 21.55 14.00 -1.70
C ASP A 138 20.45 14.96 -2.15
N GLN A 139 20.26 15.02 -3.47
CA GLN A 139 19.12 15.69 -4.12
C GLN A 139 17.82 14.95 -3.76
N ASP A 140 17.47 14.93 -2.48
CA ASP A 140 16.28 14.31 -1.92
C ASP A 140 15.07 15.19 -2.23
N SER A 141 14.74 15.17 -3.52
CA SER A 141 13.59 15.76 -4.20
C SER A 141 12.92 16.89 -3.43
N LEU A 142 13.44 18.10 -3.63
CA LEU A 142 12.78 19.37 -3.31
C LEU A 142 11.32 19.44 -3.79
N LEU A 143 10.95 18.62 -4.77
CA LEU A 143 9.61 18.52 -5.34
C LEU A 143 8.64 17.77 -4.42
N PHE A 144 9.13 16.95 -3.49
CA PHE A 144 8.27 16.19 -2.56
C PHE A 144 7.80 17.06 -1.40
N PHE A 145 6.48 17.17 -1.23
CA PHE A 145 5.82 17.95 -0.18
C PHE A 145 6.31 17.66 1.24
N GLY A 146 6.59 16.39 1.55
CA GLY A 146 7.07 16.00 2.88
C GLY A 146 8.48 16.51 3.21
N HIS A 147 9.28 16.88 2.20
CA HIS A 147 10.65 17.38 2.38
C HIS A 147 10.70 18.91 2.37
N PHE A 148 10.03 19.58 1.42
CA PHE A 148 10.08 21.04 1.35
C PHE A 148 9.25 21.75 2.42
N SER A 149 8.24 21.09 3.00
CA SER A 149 7.44 21.69 4.09
C SER A 149 8.23 22.04 5.35
N GLY A 150 9.47 21.55 5.47
CA GLY A 150 10.42 21.92 6.53
C GLY A 150 11.40 23.05 6.17
N LEU A 151 11.41 23.53 4.93
CA LEU A 151 12.32 24.57 4.45
C LEU A 151 11.73 25.97 4.61
N THR A 152 12.59 26.97 4.80
CA THR A 152 12.22 28.38 4.65
C THR A 152 12.03 28.74 3.18
N GLU A 153 11.29 29.82 2.90
CA GLU A 153 11.02 30.29 1.53
C GLU A 153 12.33 30.53 0.74
N ASN A 154 13.33 31.15 1.37
CA ASN A 154 14.61 31.44 0.73
C ASN A 154 15.38 30.15 0.38
N GLU A 155 15.38 29.16 1.27
CA GLU A 155 16.01 27.86 1.01
C GLU A 155 15.32 27.12 -0.13
N PHE A 156 13.98 27.14 -0.16
CA PHE A 156 13.20 26.53 -1.23
C PHE A 156 13.48 27.19 -2.59
N VAL A 157 13.42 28.52 -2.67
CA VAL A 157 13.66 29.26 -3.92
C VAL A 157 15.07 29.01 -4.45
N ARG A 158 16.09 29.05 -3.57
CA ARG A 158 17.48 28.78 -3.96
C ARG A 158 17.67 27.35 -4.48
N GLY A 159 17.15 26.36 -3.77
CA GLY A 159 17.21 24.96 -4.20
C GLY A 159 16.50 24.72 -5.54
N MET A 160 15.34 25.34 -5.73
CA MET A 160 14.59 25.25 -6.99
C MET A 160 15.31 25.89 -8.17
N GLN A 161 15.98 27.03 -7.97
CA GLN A 161 16.80 27.68 -9.01
C GLN A 161 17.99 26.80 -9.43
N GLU A 162 18.66 26.18 -8.45
CA GLU A 162 19.78 25.26 -8.71
C GLU A 162 19.30 24.00 -9.45
N LEU A 163 18.16 23.43 -9.04
CA LEU A 163 17.54 22.27 -9.68
C LEU A 163 17.12 22.59 -11.13
N MET A 164 16.53 23.76 -11.37
CA MET A 164 16.14 24.19 -12.74
C MET A 164 17.36 24.45 -13.64
N GLY A 165 18.51 24.81 -13.07
CA GLY A 165 19.76 25.01 -13.80
C GLY A 165 20.38 23.71 -14.34
N ASN A 166 20.06 22.55 -13.75
CA ASN A 166 20.62 21.24 -14.12
C ASN A 166 19.52 20.25 -14.50
N ARG A 167 19.35 20.00 -15.81
CA ARG A 167 18.31 19.09 -16.34
C ARG A 167 18.42 17.66 -15.80
N THR A 168 19.62 17.15 -15.61
CA THR A 168 19.84 15.78 -15.10
C THR A 168 19.35 15.68 -13.66
N ALA A 169 19.73 16.64 -12.82
CA ALA A 169 19.27 16.73 -11.44
C ALA A 169 17.75 16.90 -11.36
N LEU A 170 17.16 17.75 -12.20
CA LEU A 170 15.71 17.95 -12.27
C LEU A 170 14.97 16.65 -12.58
N TYR A 171 15.37 15.93 -13.63
CA TYR A 171 14.73 14.66 -13.99
C TYR A 171 14.90 13.60 -12.90
N GLU A 172 16.06 13.54 -12.27
CA GLU A 172 16.29 12.64 -11.14
C GLU A 172 15.38 12.94 -9.95
N ALA A 173 15.25 14.22 -9.57
CA ALA A 173 14.34 14.65 -8.52
C ALA A 173 12.88 14.30 -8.83
N MET A 174 12.44 14.47 -10.09
CA MET A 174 11.10 14.10 -10.54
C MET A 174 10.87 12.58 -10.49
N MET A 175 11.86 11.77 -10.87
CA MET A 175 11.77 10.30 -10.76
C MET A 175 11.66 9.85 -9.30
N ARG A 176 12.46 10.43 -8.41
CA ARG A 176 12.40 10.17 -6.96
C ARG A 176 11.04 10.57 -6.37
N ASP A 177 10.47 11.70 -6.80
CA ASP A 177 9.15 12.16 -6.35
C ASP A 177 8.03 11.19 -6.78
N ILE A 178 8.00 10.82 -8.05
CA ILE A 178 7.06 9.82 -8.58
C ILE A 178 7.16 8.49 -7.81
N TYR A 179 8.38 8.02 -7.53
CA TYR A 179 8.58 6.82 -6.72
C TYR A 179 8.03 6.99 -5.30
N GLY A 180 8.30 8.13 -4.67
CA GLY A 180 7.79 8.50 -3.35
C GLY A 180 6.25 8.45 -3.31
N LEU A 181 5.59 9.15 -4.24
CA LEU A 181 4.14 9.15 -4.42
C LEU A 181 3.58 7.73 -4.64
N GLY A 182 4.25 6.93 -5.48
CA GLY A 182 3.89 5.53 -5.73
C GLY A 182 3.95 4.67 -4.47
N SER A 183 4.99 4.85 -3.64
CA SER A 183 5.20 4.06 -2.42
C SER A 183 4.11 4.31 -1.35
N VAL A 184 3.65 5.55 -1.20
CA VAL A 184 2.56 5.88 -0.26
C VAL A 184 1.21 5.36 -0.76
N LEU A 185 1.00 5.41 -2.08
CA LEU A 185 -0.19 4.85 -2.71
C LEU A 185 -0.27 3.33 -2.51
N GLY A 186 0.86 2.61 -2.68
CA GLY A 186 0.92 1.16 -2.42
C GLY A 186 0.52 0.79 -0.99
N LYS A 187 0.86 1.62 0.01
CA LYS A 187 0.43 1.43 1.40
C LYS A 187 -1.09 1.62 1.57
N LYS A 188 -1.68 2.65 0.94
CA LYS A 188 -3.15 2.86 0.94
C LYS A 188 -3.88 1.65 0.35
N PHE A 189 -3.44 1.16 -0.81
CA PHE A 189 -4.05 -0.02 -1.44
C PHE A 189 -3.93 -1.30 -0.61
N ARG A 190 -2.85 -1.47 0.17
CA ARG A 190 -2.71 -2.63 1.05
C ARG A 190 -3.72 -2.62 2.20
N LEU A 191 -3.92 -1.46 2.83
CA LEU A 191 -4.96 -1.28 3.87
C LEU A 191 -6.35 -1.51 3.28
N LEU A 192 -6.59 -0.96 2.10
CA LEU A 192 -7.86 -1.12 1.41
C LEU A 192 -8.14 -2.60 1.09
N LYS A 193 -7.16 -3.34 0.56
CA LYS A 193 -7.27 -4.80 0.34
C LYS A 193 -7.60 -5.56 1.63
N ALA A 194 -6.97 -5.22 2.75
CA ALA A 194 -7.29 -5.82 4.04
C ALA A 194 -8.73 -5.51 4.48
N ALA A 195 -9.20 -4.27 4.26
CA ALA A 195 -10.57 -3.86 4.54
C ALA A 195 -11.60 -4.67 3.74
N TYR A 196 -11.34 -4.86 2.44
CA TYR A 196 -12.18 -5.67 1.56
C TYR A 196 -12.19 -7.15 1.96
N LEU A 197 -11.04 -7.71 2.32
CA LEU A 197 -10.96 -9.10 2.75
C LEU A 197 -11.75 -9.32 4.05
N ALA A 198 -11.54 -8.46 5.05
CA ALA A 198 -12.27 -8.51 6.31
C ALA A 198 -13.78 -8.37 6.09
N PHE A 199 -14.20 -7.44 5.22
CA PHE A 199 -15.60 -7.26 4.85
C PHE A 199 -16.20 -8.50 4.21
N MET A 200 -15.52 -9.07 3.22
CA MET A 200 -15.98 -10.22 2.47
C MET A 200 -16.14 -11.44 3.38
N VAL A 201 -15.16 -11.69 4.26
CA VAL A 201 -15.24 -12.77 5.25
C VAL A 201 -16.38 -12.53 6.24
N ALA A 202 -16.53 -11.31 6.74
CA ALA A 202 -17.59 -10.94 7.67
C ALA A 202 -18.99 -11.14 7.08
N LEU A 203 -19.22 -10.66 5.86
CA LEU A 203 -20.49 -10.85 5.17
C LEU A 203 -20.80 -12.32 4.92
N LEU A 204 -19.84 -13.07 4.39
CA LEU A 204 -20.07 -14.48 4.05
C LEU A 204 -20.35 -15.31 5.31
N THR A 205 -19.50 -15.18 6.33
CA THR A 205 -19.66 -15.91 7.61
C THR A 205 -20.93 -15.47 8.34
N GLY A 206 -21.25 -14.18 8.37
CA GLY A 206 -22.46 -13.66 8.98
C GLY A 206 -23.73 -14.18 8.30
N VAL A 207 -23.80 -14.10 6.97
CA VAL A 207 -24.95 -14.62 6.20
C VAL A 207 -25.10 -16.12 6.38
N CYS A 208 -24.01 -16.90 6.30
CA CYS A 208 -24.04 -18.32 6.57
C CYS A 208 -24.55 -18.63 8.00
N ALA A 209 -24.09 -17.88 9.00
CA ALA A 209 -24.55 -18.06 10.38
C ALA A 209 -26.05 -17.77 10.54
N TYR A 210 -26.57 -16.71 9.90
CA TYR A 210 -28.02 -16.45 9.87
C TYR A 210 -28.81 -17.59 9.21
N LEU A 211 -28.34 -18.10 8.07
CA LEU A 211 -29.00 -19.22 7.38
C LEU A 211 -29.01 -20.50 8.21
N LEU A 212 -27.91 -20.79 8.94
CA LEU A 212 -27.83 -21.94 9.83
C LEU A 212 -28.82 -21.84 11.00
N VAL A 213 -28.91 -20.67 11.65
CA VAL A 213 -29.87 -20.44 12.74
C VAL A 213 -31.31 -20.56 12.21
N PHE A 214 -31.59 -19.99 11.04
CA PHE A 214 -32.92 -20.07 10.44
C PHE A 214 -33.29 -21.51 10.05
N GLY A 215 -32.36 -22.27 9.46
CA GLY A 215 -32.58 -23.67 9.12
C GLY A 215 -32.76 -24.56 10.35
N TRP A 216 -31.99 -24.31 11.42
CA TRP A 216 -32.17 -25.00 12.69
C TRP A 216 -33.54 -24.70 13.32
N LEU A 217 -33.99 -23.43 13.27
CA LEU A 217 -35.30 -23.02 13.77
C LEU A 217 -36.44 -23.69 13.00
N LEU A 218 -36.37 -23.75 11.66
CA LEU A 218 -37.37 -24.45 10.83
C LEU A 218 -37.45 -25.95 11.17
N ARG A 219 -36.30 -26.59 11.34
CA ARG A 219 -36.25 -28.01 11.75
C ARG A 219 -36.78 -28.23 13.17
N SER A 220 -36.59 -27.29 14.08
CA SER A 220 -37.12 -27.38 15.45
C SER A 220 -38.64 -27.14 15.50
N ALA A 221 -39.22 -26.48 14.50
CA ALA A 221 -40.63 -26.14 14.44
C ALA A 221 -41.49 -27.14 13.65
N SER A 222 -40.86 -28.14 13.00
CA SER A 222 -41.51 -29.25 12.27
C SER A 222 -41.42 -30.55 13.06
#